data_AF-A0A934V9Z8-F1
#
_entry.id   AF-A0A934V9Z8-F1
#
_cell.length_a   1.000
_cell.length_b   1.000
_cell.length_c   1.000
_cell.angle_alpha   90.00
_cell.angle_beta   90.00
_cell.angle_gamma   90.00
#
_symmetry.space_group_name_H-M   'P 1'
#
loop_
_entity.id
_entity.type
_entity.pdbx_description
1 polymer ?
#
loop_
_entity_poly.entity_id
_entity_poly.type
_entity_poly.pdbx_seq_one_letter_code
_entity_poly.pdbx_strand_id
1 'polypeptide(L)'
;MKISIAISILILALAAAFGWRGSQRLEVVRKDHSRLVAEAAQLGIAADTAHPAGSAPLTKRTEREDQEKAARLIAKEFIAFAREMEAAESKGQAPDEAAQKRIMEILDRLMSLDGKQLKILIAEVRATPDLKDDTREGLIGFSVMSLASEHPQAALALFTESADIFTSNGMGEHLVSSSLGNWAKSDPAAALAWVRANSAKFPDLITQDAKRGLIQGAATNDPRLAFKLIGELGIEEPNETLSGIARAAKTPEARTATFTALREYLATINDEEARKRAAGTASVNLGSGLAADGFESATKWLDSSDMTPAELESVVNGISGGAAKAETGRWVGWISEKLPADKADNSIRDLVRQWTRNDYQAAGTWLGTMPEGPAKNTSVRSYAETISKYEPEAAAQWAVTLPPGKERDRTLRNIYHNWPKKDEAEKAAAEAFKAQHGIE
;
A
#
# COMPACT_ATOMS: atom_id res chain seq x y z
N MET A 1 7.60 -0.60 28.58
CA MET A 1 6.77 0.56 29.01
C MET A 1 5.31 0.22 28.77
N LYS A 2 4.42 0.53 29.71
CA LYS A 2 2.96 0.45 29.47
C LYS A 2 2.58 1.71 28.67
N ILE A 3 2.10 1.54 27.45
CA ILE A 3 1.56 2.66 26.66
C ILE A 3 0.30 3.14 27.40
N SER A 4 0.23 4.43 27.74
CA SER A 4 -0.95 5.02 28.41
C SER A 4 -2.22 4.73 27.60
N ILE A 5 -3.34 4.52 28.29
CA ILE A 5 -4.65 4.30 27.67
C ILE A 5 -5.04 5.51 26.81
N ALA A 6 -4.64 6.72 27.22
CA ALA A 6 -4.86 7.95 26.44
C ALA A 6 -4.11 7.92 25.09
N ILE A 7 -2.87 7.44 25.07
CA ILE A 7 -2.07 7.27 23.84
C ILE A 7 -2.70 6.19 22.94
N SER A 8 -3.17 5.09 23.54
CA SER A 8 -3.84 4.01 22.80
C SER A 8 -5.14 4.48 22.13
N ILE A 9 -5.89 5.37 22.78
CA ILE A 9 -7.11 5.96 22.23
C ILE A 9 -6.80 6.97 21.13
N LEU A 10 -5.77 7.80 21.30
CA LEU A 10 -5.30 8.71 20.25
C LEU A 10 -4.84 7.94 18.99
N ILE A 11 -4.17 6.79 19.17
CA ILE A 11 -3.76 5.89 18.07
C ILE A 11 -4.97 5.21 17.41
N LEU A 12 -5.96 4.77 18.17
CA LEU A 12 -7.19 4.18 17.60
C LEU A 12 -8.05 5.23 16.87
N ALA A 13 -8.11 6.45 17.38
CA ALA A 13 -8.80 7.56 16.74
C ALA A 13 -8.10 7.99 15.42
N LEU A 14 -6.76 7.92 15.37
CA LEU A 14 -6.00 8.09 14.12
C LEU A 14 -6.45 7.08 13.06
N ALA A 15 -6.52 5.78 13.40
CA ALA A 15 -6.93 4.74 12.45
C ALA A 15 -8.37 4.94 11.93
N ALA A 16 -9.29 5.35 12.79
CA ALA A 16 -10.68 5.61 12.43
C ALA A 16 -10.84 6.87 11.56
N ALA A 17 -10.13 7.96 11.88
CA ALA A 17 -10.20 9.22 11.14
C ALA A 17 -9.60 9.10 9.72
N PHE A 18 -8.47 8.38 9.58
CA PHE A 18 -7.87 8.13 8.26
C PHE A 18 -8.75 7.25 7.36
N GLY A 19 -9.43 6.25 7.94
CA GLY A 19 -10.40 5.42 7.20
C GLY A 19 -11.65 6.19 6.73
N TRP A 20 -12.10 7.17 7.52
CA TRP A 20 -13.29 7.98 7.22
C TRP A 20 -13.04 9.09 6.18
N ARG A 21 -11.91 9.81 6.23
CA ARG A 21 -11.70 11.00 5.36
C ARG A 21 -11.43 10.65 3.90
N GLY A 22 -10.89 9.46 3.62
CA GLY A 22 -10.64 8.97 2.27
C GLY A 22 -11.91 8.85 1.41
N SER A 23 -13.07 8.62 2.02
CA SER A 23 -14.35 8.48 1.31
C SER A 23 -15.10 9.80 1.11
N GLN A 24 -14.97 10.77 2.02
CA GLN A 24 -15.80 11.99 2.00
C GLN A 24 -15.20 13.17 1.20
N ARG A 25 -13.86 13.26 1.09
CA ARG A 25 -13.22 14.45 0.49
C ARG A 25 -13.50 14.61 -1.01
N LEU A 26 -13.63 13.51 -1.75
CA LEU A 26 -13.91 13.54 -3.20
C LEU A 26 -15.32 14.04 -3.51
N GLU A 27 -16.31 13.72 -2.66
CA GLU A 27 -17.67 14.23 -2.79
C GLU A 27 -17.76 15.70 -2.41
N VAL A 28 -17.18 16.10 -1.27
CA VAL A 28 -17.27 17.49 -0.78
C VAL A 28 -16.57 18.44 -1.75
N VAL A 29 -15.36 18.10 -2.22
CA VAL A 29 -14.62 18.95 -3.17
C VAL A 29 -15.34 19.06 -4.52
N ARG A 30 -15.96 17.97 -5.02
CA ARG A 30 -16.79 18.05 -6.24
C ARG A 30 -18.04 18.89 -6.04
N LYS A 31 -18.67 18.80 -4.87
CA LYS A 31 -19.90 19.53 -4.55
C LYS A 31 -19.62 21.02 -4.36
N ASP A 32 -18.53 21.36 -3.68
CA ASP A 32 -18.09 22.75 -3.53
C ASP A 32 -17.58 23.33 -4.84
N HIS A 33 -16.84 22.58 -5.65
CA HIS A 33 -16.45 23.05 -6.98
C HIS A 33 -17.67 23.32 -7.86
N SER A 34 -18.66 22.41 -7.86
CA SER A 34 -19.90 22.59 -8.62
C SER A 34 -20.72 23.79 -8.14
N ARG A 35 -20.78 24.01 -6.82
CA ARG A 35 -21.44 25.16 -6.21
C ARG A 35 -20.75 26.47 -6.59
N LEU A 36 -19.43 26.54 -6.46
CA LEU A 36 -18.66 27.73 -6.76
C LEU A 36 -18.67 28.06 -8.26
N VAL A 37 -18.67 27.06 -9.14
CA VAL A 37 -18.86 27.25 -10.59
C VAL A 37 -20.27 27.77 -10.90
N ALA A 38 -21.31 27.28 -10.21
CA ALA A 38 -22.67 27.77 -10.37
C ALA A 38 -22.85 29.20 -9.84
N GLU A 39 -22.26 29.53 -8.70
CA GLU A 39 -22.27 30.90 -8.14
C GLU A 39 -21.48 31.87 -9.03
N ALA A 40 -20.32 31.46 -9.54
CA ALA A 40 -19.53 32.25 -10.49
C ALA A 40 -20.30 32.52 -11.80
N ALA A 41 -21.03 31.52 -12.31
CA ALA A 41 -21.88 31.67 -13.50
C ALA A 41 -23.05 32.65 -13.26
N GLN A 42 -23.66 32.63 -12.07
CA GLN A 42 -24.71 33.59 -11.70
C GLN A 42 -24.19 35.03 -11.60
N LEU A 43 -22.90 35.20 -11.30
CA LEU A 43 -22.23 36.49 -11.21
C LEU A 43 -21.59 36.94 -12.54
N GLY A 44 -21.79 36.18 -13.63
CA GLY A 44 -21.26 36.51 -14.96
C GLY A 44 -19.74 36.32 -15.09
N ILE A 45 -19.10 35.61 -14.15
CA ILE A 45 -17.67 35.32 -14.19
C ILE A 45 -17.47 34.01 -14.96
N ALA A 46 -16.88 34.09 -16.15
CA ALA A 46 -16.53 32.91 -16.92
C ALA A 46 -15.41 32.13 -16.20
N ALA A 47 -15.61 30.82 -16.02
CA ALA A 47 -14.60 29.90 -15.51
C ALA A 47 -13.57 29.58 -16.61
N ASP A 48 -12.92 30.62 -17.16
CA ASP A 48 -11.81 30.46 -18.09
C ASP A 48 -10.49 30.49 -17.31
N THR A 49 -9.68 29.44 -17.45
CA THR A 49 -8.40 29.29 -16.75
C THR A 49 -7.28 30.11 -17.39
N ALA A 50 -7.57 30.91 -18.42
CA ALA A 50 -6.57 31.63 -19.17
C ALA A 50 -6.20 33.04 -18.63
N HIS A 51 -7.02 33.70 -17.80
CA HIS A 51 -6.71 35.05 -17.26
C HIS A 51 -7.26 35.26 -15.84
N PRO A 52 -6.41 35.49 -14.81
CA PRO A 52 -6.89 35.77 -13.47
C PRO A 52 -7.36 37.24 -13.37
N ALA A 53 -8.66 37.45 -13.19
CA ALA A 53 -9.17 38.76 -12.79
C ALA A 53 -8.64 39.09 -11.37
N GLY A 54 -7.94 40.21 -11.26
CA GLY A 54 -7.35 40.68 -10.01
C GLY A 54 -8.41 40.93 -8.94
N SER A 55 -8.39 40.12 -7.89
CA SER A 55 -9.15 40.36 -6.68
C SER A 55 -8.52 41.53 -5.90
N ALA A 56 -9.34 42.51 -5.50
CA ALA A 56 -8.93 43.61 -4.64
C ALA A 56 -8.33 43.07 -3.31
N PRO A 57 -7.32 43.74 -2.72
CA PRO A 57 -6.63 43.22 -1.56
C PRO A 57 -7.50 43.42 -0.31
N LEU A 58 -8.29 42.41 0.06
CA LEU A 58 -8.65 42.21 1.46
C LEU A 58 -7.35 42.12 2.25
N THR A 59 -7.21 42.95 3.29
CA THR A 59 -5.98 43.09 4.06
C THR A 59 -5.63 41.76 4.70
N LYS A 60 -4.70 41.00 4.08
CA LYS A 60 -4.13 39.71 4.52
C LYS A 60 -3.72 39.64 6.00
N ARG A 61 -3.63 40.79 6.67
CA ARG A 61 -3.31 40.93 8.09
C ARG A 61 -4.46 40.50 9.02
N THR A 62 -5.70 40.88 8.72
CA THR A 62 -6.84 40.60 9.60
C THR A 62 -7.22 39.12 9.56
N GLU A 63 -7.29 38.52 8.36
CA GLU A 63 -7.53 37.08 8.20
C GLU A 63 -6.44 36.24 8.89
N ARG A 64 -5.17 36.68 8.82
CA ARG A 64 -4.07 36.00 9.51
C ARG A 64 -4.21 36.06 11.04
N GLU A 65 -4.55 37.23 11.60
CA GLU A 65 -4.73 37.39 13.03
C GLU A 65 -5.91 36.53 13.56
N ASP A 66 -6.97 36.36 12.78
CA ASP A 66 -8.11 35.52 13.15
C ASP A 66 -7.80 34.02 13.04
N GLN A 67 -7.05 33.60 12.01
CA GLN A 67 -6.55 32.22 11.87
C GLN A 67 -5.60 31.81 13.00
N GLU A 68 -4.71 32.71 13.43
CA GLU A 68 -3.78 32.44 14.54
C GLU A 68 -4.53 32.32 15.88
N LYS A 69 -5.57 33.14 16.12
CA LYS A 69 -6.43 33.02 17.30
C LYS A 69 -7.22 31.71 17.31
N ALA A 70 -7.78 31.31 16.16
CA ALA A 70 -8.51 30.06 16.02
C ALA A 70 -7.61 28.84 16.35
N ALA A 71 -6.36 28.86 15.87
CA ALA A 71 -5.38 27.81 16.16
C ALA A 71 -5.07 27.69 17.67
N ARG A 72 -4.87 28.82 18.36
CA ARG A 72 -4.64 28.83 19.82
C ARG A 72 -5.85 28.31 20.60
N LEU A 73 -7.07 28.61 20.13
CA LEU A 73 -8.28 28.10 20.77
C LEU A 73 -8.36 26.58 20.65
N ILE A 74 -8.13 26.04 19.44
CA ILE A 74 -8.10 24.59 19.19
C ILE A 74 -7.01 23.92 20.02
N ALA A 75 -5.82 24.53 20.13
CA ALA A 75 -4.73 24.02 20.96
C ALA A 75 -5.12 23.93 22.44
N LYS A 76 -5.76 24.97 22.98
CA LYS A 76 -6.24 24.98 24.38
C LYS A 76 -7.28 23.89 24.64
N GLU A 77 -8.22 23.71 23.74
CA GLU A 77 -9.24 22.65 23.84
C GLU A 77 -8.61 21.26 23.79
N PHE A 78 -7.63 21.05 22.90
CA PHE A 78 -6.91 19.78 22.80
C PHE A 78 -6.08 19.47 24.06
N ILE A 79 -5.37 20.46 24.59
CA ILE A 79 -4.61 20.35 25.85
C ILE A 79 -5.54 20.08 27.04
N ALA A 80 -6.69 20.76 27.11
CA ALA A 80 -7.67 20.56 28.16
C ALA A 80 -8.24 19.14 28.14
N PHE A 81 -8.57 18.62 26.95
CA PHE A 81 -9.02 17.25 26.79
C PHE A 81 -7.95 16.23 27.21
N ALA A 82 -6.69 16.45 26.84
CA ALA A 82 -5.59 15.57 27.24
C ALA A 82 -5.44 15.50 28.78
N ARG A 83 -5.56 16.63 29.48
CA ARG A 83 -5.55 16.69 30.96
C ARG A 83 -6.73 15.96 31.59
N GLU A 84 -7.92 16.10 31.01
CA GLU A 84 -9.12 15.38 31.46
C GLU A 84 -8.90 13.86 31.38
N MET A 85 -8.31 13.39 30.28
CA MET A 85 -7.97 11.99 30.08
C MET A 85 -6.91 11.49 31.06
N GLU A 86 -5.86 12.26 31.33
CA GLU A 86 -4.87 11.91 32.35
C GLU A 86 -5.52 11.78 33.74
N ALA A 87 -6.43 12.68 34.09
CA ALA A 87 -7.14 12.65 35.35
C ALA A 87 -8.08 11.44 35.46
N ALA A 88 -8.77 11.07 34.37
CA ALA A 88 -9.59 9.87 34.31
C ALA A 88 -8.74 8.59 34.43
N GLU A 89 -7.60 8.52 33.73
CA GLU A 89 -6.68 7.38 33.79
C GLU A 89 -6.08 7.21 35.19
N SER A 90 -5.71 8.30 35.86
CA SER A 90 -5.22 8.27 37.26
C SER A 90 -6.25 7.71 38.25
N LYS A 91 -7.54 7.75 37.88
CA LYS A 91 -8.67 7.21 38.64
C LYS A 91 -9.13 5.83 38.15
N GLY A 92 -8.44 5.25 37.15
CA GLY A 92 -8.80 3.97 36.54
C GLY A 92 -10.11 3.99 35.75
N GLN A 93 -10.57 5.17 35.31
CA GLN A 93 -11.82 5.34 34.57
C GLN A 93 -11.55 5.30 33.07
N ALA A 94 -12.36 4.52 32.34
CA ALA A 94 -12.41 4.57 30.89
C ALA A 94 -13.20 5.81 30.43
N PRO A 95 -12.87 6.39 29.26
CA PRO A 95 -13.63 7.50 28.72
C PRO A 95 -15.05 7.08 28.33
N ASP A 96 -16.00 7.93 28.67
CA ASP A 96 -17.40 7.77 28.30
C ASP A 96 -17.66 8.16 26.83
N GLU A 97 -18.86 7.88 26.34
CA GLU A 97 -19.27 8.18 24.96
C GLU A 97 -19.21 9.68 24.64
N ALA A 98 -19.41 10.54 25.64
CA ALA A 98 -19.36 11.99 25.47
C ALA A 98 -17.92 12.48 25.23
N ALA A 99 -16.96 11.96 25.98
CA ALA A 99 -15.54 12.21 25.77
C ALA A 99 -15.08 11.69 24.41
N GLN A 100 -15.55 10.50 24.00
CA GLN A 100 -15.27 9.94 22.68
C GLN A 100 -15.79 10.81 21.53
N LYS A 101 -17.01 11.34 21.64
CA LYS A 101 -17.55 12.27 20.64
C LYS A 101 -16.78 13.59 20.60
N ARG A 102 -16.46 14.15 21.78
CA ARG A 102 -15.73 15.41 21.89
C ARG A 102 -14.33 15.33 21.28
N ILE A 103 -13.61 14.22 21.49
CA ILE A 103 -12.30 14.05 20.86
C ILE A 103 -12.43 14.00 19.34
N MET A 104 -13.43 13.31 18.79
CA MET A 104 -13.64 13.28 17.34
C MET A 104 -13.87 14.67 16.73
N GLU A 105 -14.63 15.54 17.40
CA GLU A 105 -14.84 16.94 16.97
C GLU A 105 -13.56 17.79 17.05
N ILE A 106 -12.77 17.60 18.12
CA ILE A 106 -11.47 18.26 18.25
C ILE A 106 -10.51 17.77 17.16
N LEU A 107 -10.48 16.45 16.89
CA LEU A 107 -9.63 15.87 15.86
C LEU A 107 -10.00 16.37 14.46
N ASP A 108 -11.29 16.49 14.12
CA ASP A 108 -11.69 17.04 12.83
C ASP A 108 -11.20 18.49 12.62
N ARG A 109 -11.30 19.31 13.67
CA ARG A 109 -10.79 20.70 13.67
C ARG A 109 -9.27 20.77 13.67
N LEU A 110 -8.58 19.85 14.32
CA LEU A 110 -7.11 19.75 14.24
C LEU A 110 -6.66 19.42 12.82
N MET A 111 -7.35 18.49 12.18
CA MET A 111 -7.07 18.10 10.80
C MET A 111 -7.49 19.15 9.75
N SER A 112 -8.10 20.27 10.14
CA SER A 112 -8.39 21.38 9.23
C SER A 112 -7.41 22.55 9.37
N LEU A 113 -6.49 22.48 10.33
CA LEU A 113 -5.47 23.48 10.53
C LEU A 113 -4.42 23.43 9.41
N ASP A 114 -3.97 24.61 8.97
CA ASP A 114 -2.85 24.71 8.04
C ASP A 114 -1.48 24.55 8.74
N GLY A 115 -0.41 24.45 7.95
CA GLY A 115 0.94 24.28 8.47
C GLY A 115 1.44 25.41 9.42
N LYS A 116 0.90 26.64 9.34
CA LYS A 116 1.27 27.72 10.28
C LYS A 116 0.49 27.59 11.57
N GLN A 117 -0.79 27.27 11.48
CA GLN A 117 -1.66 27.07 12.64
C GLN A 117 -1.23 25.87 13.48
N LEU A 118 -0.76 24.79 12.84
CA LEU A 118 -0.23 23.63 13.55
C LEU A 118 1.10 23.91 14.26
N LYS A 119 1.94 24.80 13.73
CA LYS A 119 3.14 25.29 14.45
C LYS A 119 2.76 26.03 15.75
N ILE A 120 1.70 26.84 15.70
CA ILE A 120 1.19 27.53 16.89
C ILE A 120 0.69 26.51 17.91
N LEU A 121 -0.06 25.50 17.47
CA LEU A 121 -0.54 24.45 18.35
C LEU A 121 0.61 23.72 19.06
N ILE A 122 1.65 23.32 18.34
CA ILE A 122 2.82 22.64 18.93
C ILE A 122 3.54 23.55 19.92
N ALA A 123 3.68 24.84 19.62
CA ALA A 123 4.27 25.81 20.54
C ALA A 123 3.46 25.94 21.85
N GLU A 124 2.13 25.98 21.77
CA GLU A 124 1.24 26.02 22.94
C GLU A 124 1.34 24.73 23.79
N VAL A 125 1.39 23.56 23.13
CA VAL A 125 1.59 22.26 23.83
C VAL A 125 2.95 22.23 24.54
N ARG A 126 4.03 22.69 23.88
CA ARG A 126 5.36 22.78 24.48
C ARG A 126 5.43 23.75 25.65
N ALA A 127 4.78 24.91 25.54
CA ALA A 127 4.79 25.95 26.57
C ALA A 127 3.95 25.62 27.81
N THR A 128 3.14 24.56 27.78
CA THR A 128 2.25 24.21 28.88
C THR A 128 3.02 23.50 30.01
N PRO A 129 3.18 24.09 31.22
CA PRO A 129 4.04 23.52 32.26
C PRO A 129 3.45 22.23 32.88
N ASP A 130 2.13 22.16 33.10
CA ASP A 130 1.48 21.04 33.81
C ASP A 130 0.94 19.97 32.84
N LEU A 131 1.80 19.45 31.97
CA LEU A 131 1.53 18.25 31.18
C LEU A 131 2.60 17.23 31.50
N LYS A 132 2.21 15.97 31.72
CA LYS A 132 3.17 14.86 31.83
C LYS A 132 3.97 14.75 30.54
N ASP A 133 5.24 14.36 30.66
CA ASP A 133 6.14 14.26 29.51
C ASP A 133 5.58 13.31 28.43
N ASP A 134 5.11 12.11 28.81
CA ASP A 134 4.47 11.15 27.89
C ASP A 134 3.27 11.76 27.12
N THR A 135 2.44 12.55 27.78
CA THR A 135 1.28 13.19 27.14
C THR A 135 1.72 14.31 26.21
N ARG A 136 2.68 15.12 26.63
CA ARG A 136 3.26 16.19 25.82
C ARG A 136 3.87 15.62 24.54
N GLU A 137 4.67 14.57 24.66
CA GLU A 137 5.26 13.85 23.53
C GLU A 137 4.17 13.26 22.62
N GLY A 138 3.12 12.64 23.19
CA GLY A 138 2.00 12.10 22.45
C GLY A 138 1.20 13.14 21.65
N LEU A 139 0.93 14.32 22.23
CA LEU A 139 0.21 15.40 21.54
C LEU A 139 1.04 16.03 20.42
N ILE A 140 2.35 16.21 20.63
CA ILE A 140 3.27 16.69 19.59
C ILE A 140 3.36 15.65 18.46
N GLY A 141 3.52 14.37 18.80
CA GLY A 141 3.56 13.27 17.84
C GLY A 141 2.30 13.18 17.00
N PHE A 142 1.12 13.27 17.62
CA PHE A 142 -0.17 13.31 16.92
C PHE A 142 -0.23 14.47 15.91
N SER A 143 0.15 15.67 16.34
CA SER A 143 0.08 16.88 15.52
C SER A 143 0.98 16.79 14.29
N VAL A 144 2.18 16.24 14.46
CA VAL A 144 3.13 16.01 13.36
C VAL A 144 2.64 14.89 12.43
N MET A 145 2.05 13.81 12.95
CA MET A 145 1.44 12.74 12.14
C MET A 145 0.27 13.22 11.28
N SER A 146 -0.58 14.09 11.82
CA SER A 146 -1.67 14.70 11.06
C SER A 146 -1.13 15.52 9.87
N LEU A 147 -0.06 16.29 10.11
CA LEU A 147 0.60 17.12 9.09
C LEU A 147 1.23 16.30 7.95
N ALA A 148 1.74 15.10 8.21
CA ALA A 148 2.49 14.31 7.23
C ALA A 148 1.70 14.02 5.93
N SER A 149 0.38 14.00 6.02
CA SER A 149 -0.50 13.72 4.87
C SER A 149 -0.85 14.96 4.05
N GLU A 150 -1.08 16.11 4.68
CA GLU A 150 -1.58 17.33 4.01
C GLU A 150 -0.52 18.42 3.84
N HIS A 151 0.44 18.47 4.76
CA HIS A 151 1.49 19.49 4.84
C HIS A 151 2.84 18.84 5.16
N PRO A 152 3.36 17.96 4.28
CA PRO A 152 4.54 17.17 4.56
C PRO A 152 5.78 18.02 4.86
N GLN A 153 5.91 19.22 4.27
CA GLN A 153 7.02 20.15 4.57
C GLN A 153 6.95 20.68 6.00
N ALA A 154 5.73 21.00 6.47
CA ALA A 154 5.54 21.48 7.84
C ALA A 154 5.77 20.35 8.84
N ALA A 155 5.29 19.13 8.54
CA ALA A 155 5.58 17.93 9.33
C ALA A 155 7.09 17.72 9.48
N LEU A 156 7.84 17.72 8.38
CA LEU A 156 9.28 17.51 8.37
C LEU A 156 10.05 18.62 9.10
N ALA A 157 9.65 19.88 8.95
CA ALA A 157 10.26 20.99 9.69
C ALA A 157 10.06 20.83 11.20
N LEU A 158 8.82 20.58 11.63
CA LEU A 158 8.48 20.38 13.04
C LEU A 158 9.14 19.16 13.64
N PHE A 159 9.29 18.12 12.83
CA PHE A 159 10.00 16.91 13.20
C PHE A 159 11.49 17.18 13.47
N THR A 160 12.17 17.92 12.58
CA THR A 160 13.58 18.31 12.82
C THR A 160 13.76 19.25 14.00
N GLU A 161 12.75 20.08 14.30
CA GLU A 161 12.73 20.95 15.48
C GLU A 161 12.40 20.21 16.79
N SER A 162 12.02 18.93 16.72
CA SER A 162 11.57 18.08 17.85
C SER A 162 12.23 16.69 17.84
N ALA A 163 13.40 16.55 17.20
CA ALA A 163 13.96 15.24 16.87
C ALA A 163 14.15 14.32 18.08
N ASP A 164 14.47 14.90 19.24
CA ASP A 164 14.61 14.24 20.54
C ASP A 164 13.37 13.43 20.97
N ILE A 165 12.17 13.94 20.65
CA ILE A 165 10.88 13.30 20.98
C ILE A 165 10.62 12.05 20.11
N PHE A 166 11.19 12.04 18.90
CA PHE A 166 10.84 11.07 17.88
C PHE A 166 11.87 9.95 17.68
N THR A 167 13.07 10.11 18.24
CA THR A 167 14.14 9.11 18.17
C THR A 167 13.92 7.91 19.11
N SER A 168 13.09 8.05 20.15
CA SER A 168 12.97 7.05 21.23
C SER A 168 11.96 5.92 20.97
N ASN A 169 11.08 6.06 19.98
CA ASN A 169 9.89 5.20 19.84
C ASN A 169 9.65 4.63 18.43
N GLY A 170 10.56 4.85 17.46
CA GLY A 170 10.47 4.33 16.09
C GLY A 170 9.33 4.93 15.23
N MET A 171 8.45 5.75 15.79
CA MET A 171 7.36 6.40 15.04
C MET A 171 7.90 7.48 14.09
N GLY A 172 9.03 8.10 14.44
CA GLY A 172 9.63 9.15 13.63
C GLY A 172 10.09 8.70 12.25
N GLU A 173 10.61 7.47 12.13
CA GLU A 173 11.08 6.93 10.85
C GLU A 173 9.93 6.77 9.84
N HIS A 174 8.81 6.18 10.27
CA HIS A 174 7.65 5.99 9.41
C HIS A 174 7.02 7.33 8.99
N LEU A 175 6.99 8.29 9.92
CA LEU A 175 6.51 9.63 9.64
C LEU A 175 7.39 10.35 8.61
N VAL A 176 8.72 10.32 8.76
CA VAL A 176 9.64 10.96 7.81
C VAL A 176 9.47 10.30 6.43
N SER A 177 9.43 8.97 6.37
CA SER A 177 9.24 8.24 5.12
C SER A 177 7.93 8.59 4.43
N SER A 178 6.80 8.58 5.16
CA SER A 178 5.48 8.92 4.62
C SER A 178 5.39 10.40 4.19
N SER A 179 5.95 11.32 4.98
CA SER A 179 5.98 12.75 4.66
C SER A 179 6.81 13.02 3.40
N LEU A 180 8.00 12.43 3.30
CA LEU A 180 8.84 12.55 2.11
C LEU A 180 8.17 11.94 0.88
N GLY A 181 7.52 10.79 1.02
CA GLY A 181 6.77 10.19 -0.09
C GLY A 181 5.58 11.04 -0.53
N ASN A 182 4.86 11.67 0.40
CA ASN A 182 3.77 12.57 0.04
C ASN A 182 4.27 13.87 -0.61
N TRP A 183 5.36 14.45 -0.11
CA TRP A 183 5.95 15.63 -0.73
C TRP A 183 6.49 15.32 -2.13
N ALA A 184 7.18 14.20 -2.28
CA ALA A 184 7.80 13.83 -3.55
C ALA A 184 6.80 13.51 -4.66
N LYS A 185 5.52 13.27 -4.34
CA LYS A 185 4.46 13.19 -5.36
C LYS A 185 4.29 14.50 -6.10
N SER A 186 4.37 15.64 -5.42
CA SER A 186 4.15 16.96 -6.04
C SER A 186 5.46 17.66 -6.40
N ASP A 187 6.48 17.55 -5.56
CA ASP A 187 7.77 18.22 -5.77
C ASP A 187 8.94 17.34 -5.27
N PRO A 188 9.35 16.34 -6.08
CA PRO A 188 10.44 15.45 -5.72
C PRO A 188 11.80 16.16 -5.62
N ALA A 189 11.98 17.27 -6.35
CA ALA A 189 13.22 18.05 -6.30
C ALA A 189 13.40 18.76 -4.95
N ALA A 190 12.34 19.38 -4.43
CA ALA A 190 12.37 20.02 -3.13
C ALA A 190 12.49 19.00 -1.98
N ALA A 191 11.81 17.86 -2.08
CA ALA A 191 11.97 16.76 -1.12
C ALA A 191 13.43 16.24 -1.08
N LEU A 192 14.06 16.09 -2.24
CA LEU A 192 15.46 15.68 -2.35
C LEU A 192 16.41 16.72 -1.74
N ALA A 193 16.18 18.00 -2.02
CA ALA A 193 16.97 19.09 -1.45
C ALA A 193 16.87 19.08 0.08
N TRP A 194 15.68 18.82 0.63
CA TRP A 194 15.49 18.69 2.07
C TRP A 194 16.25 17.50 2.65
N VAL A 195 16.18 16.32 2.01
CA VAL A 195 16.96 15.14 2.44
C VAL A 195 18.45 15.47 2.48
N ARG A 196 19.01 16.05 1.42
CA ARG A 196 20.43 16.44 1.36
C ARG A 196 20.84 17.42 2.46
N ALA A 197 19.98 18.39 2.78
CA ALA A 197 20.26 19.38 3.81
C ALA A 197 20.21 18.83 5.25
N ASN A 198 19.53 17.69 5.45
CA ASN A 198 19.22 17.16 6.79
C ASN A 198 19.83 15.79 7.09
N SER A 199 20.20 14.98 6.09
CA SER A 199 20.71 13.60 6.28
C SER A 199 21.91 13.52 7.22
N ALA A 200 22.84 14.48 7.16
CA ALA A 200 24.01 14.48 8.05
C ALA A 200 23.67 14.88 9.50
N LYS A 201 22.58 15.63 9.70
CA LYS A 201 22.13 16.11 11.02
C LYS A 201 21.26 15.10 11.74
N PHE A 202 20.49 14.32 10.98
CA PHE A 202 19.50 13.37 11.51
C PHE A 202 19.64 11.98 10.85
N PRO A 203 20.79 11.30 11.00
CA PRO A 203 21.04 10.02 10.33
C PRO A 203 20.07 8.92 10.77
N ASP A 204 19.65 8.92 12.05
CA ASP A 204 18.73 7.93 12.62
C ASP A 204 17.29 8.11 12.12
N LEU A 205 16.97 9.26 11.54
CA LEU A 205 15.62 9.59 11.08
C LEU A 205 15.51 9.55 9.56
N ILE A 206 16.61 9.87 8.86
CA ILE A 206 16.69 9.84 7.39
C ILE A 206 17.34 8.52 6.97
N THR A 207 16.65 7.44 7.32
CA THR A 207 17.03 6.05 7.08
C THR A 207 16.88 5.66 5.60
N GLN A 208 17.26 4.43 5.25
CA GLN A 208 16.96 3.88 3.93
C GLN A 208 15.44 3.89 3.63
N ASP A 209 14.59 3.69 4.64
CA ASP A 209 13.13 3.74 4.51
C ASP A 209 12.63 5.14 4.17
N ALA A 210 13.23 6.18 4.76
CA ALA A 210 12.92 7.56 4.43
C ALA A 210 13.26 7.90 2.97
N LYS A 211 14.45 7.47 2.52
CA LYS A 211 14.89 7.63 1.13
C LYS A 211 13.97 6.87 0.15
N ARG A 212 13.56 5.65 0.51
CA ARG A 212 12.61 4.86 -0.29
C ARG A 212 11.24 5.52 -0.39
N GLY A 213 10.74 6.09 0.70
CA GLY A 213 9.49 6.86 0.70
C GLY A 213 9.52 7.98 -0.34
N LEU A 214 10.59 8.77 -0.36
CA LEU A 214 10.81 9.81 -1.38
C LEU A 214 10.78 9.24 -2.79
N ILE A 215 11.54 8.17 -3.06
CA ILE A 215 11.62 7.53 -4.39
C ILE A 215 10.24 7.05 -4.85
N GLN A 216 9.48 6.40 -3.96
CA GLN A 216 8.11 5.92 -4.26
C GLN A 216 7.13 7.07 -4.52
N GLY A 217 7.27 8.17 -3.79
CA GLY A 217 6.51 9.39 -4.04
C GLY A 217 6.77 9.95 -5.44
N ALA A 218 8.04 10.11 -5.79
CA ALA A 218 8.47 10.57 -7.11
C ALA A 218 7.95 9.66 -8.24
N ALA A 219 7.98 8.34 -8.02
CA ALA A 219 7.53 7.34 -9.00
C ALA A 219 6.05 7.48 -9.42
N THR A 220 5.24 8.17 -8.61
CA THR A 220 3.82 8.39 -8.93
C THR A 220 3.62 9.24 -10.20
N ASN A 221 4.52 10.21 -10.44
CA ASN A 221 4.41 11.15 -11.56
C ASN A 221 5.65 11.14 -12.48
N ASP A 222 6.82 10.75 -11.96
CA ASP A 222 8.07 10.70 -12.71
C ASP A 222 8.87 9.43 -12.35
N PRO A 223 8.56 8.28 -12.99
CA PRO A 223 9.28 7.04 -12.74
C PRO A 223 10.75 7.11 -13.17
N ARG A 224 11.10 7.89 -14.20
CA ARG A 224 12.50 8.07 -14.63
C ARG A 224 13.33 8.71 -13.54
N LEU A 225 12.81 9.79 -12.94
CA LEU A 225 13.44 10.40 -11.78
C LEU A 225 13.56 9.42 -10.61
N ALA A 226 12.50 8.65 -10.33
CA ALA A 226 12.52 7.67 -9.25
C ALA A 226 13.65 6.62 -9.39
N PHE A 227 13.84 6.05 -10.59
CA PHE A 227 14.96 5.13 -10.83
C PHE A 227 16.33 5.81 -10.70
N LYS A 228 16.47 7.06 -11.17
CA LYS A 228 17.71 7.83 -11.01
C LYS A 228 18.06 8.05 -9.54
N LEU A 229 17.05 8.31 -8.70
CA LEU A 229 17.21 8.55 -7.27
C LEU A 229 17.73 7.33 -6.50
N ILE A 230 17.60 6.10 -7.02
CA ILE A 230 18.18 4.90 -6.40
C ILE A 230 19.69 5.07 -6.22
N GLY A 231 20.38 5.52 -7.27
CA GLY A 231 21.81 5.79 -7.23
C GLY A 231 22.15 7.07 -6.46
N GLU A 232 21.41 8.15 -6.68
CA GLU A 232 21.70 9.45 -6.03
C GLU A 232 21.54 9.42 -4.50
N LEU A 233 20.64 8.59 -3.97
CA LEU A 233 20.41 8.45 -2.52
C LEU A 233 21.24 7.33 -1.87
N GLY A 234 22.01 6.58 -2.66
CA GLY A 234 22.83 5.47 -2.18
C GLY A 234 21.99 4.36 -1.57
N ILE A 235 20.97 3.89 -2.30
CA ILE A 235 20.18 2.72 -1.91
C ILE A 235 21.04 1.47 -2.09
N GLU A 236 21.33 0.78 -0.99
CA GLU A 236 22.19 -0.41 -0.98
C GLU A 236 21.50 -1.64 -1.61
N GLU A 237 20.25 -1.89 -1.23
CA GLU A 237 19.44 -3.01 -1.71
C GLU A 237 18.22 -2.49 -2.47
N PRO A 238 18.27 -2.38 -3.81
CA PRO A 238 17.24 -1.69 -4.58
C PRO A 238 15.95 -2.49 -4.72
N ASN A 239 15.91 -3.79 -4.42
CA ASN A 239 14.76 -4.64 -4.72
C ASN A 239 13.43 -4.17 -4.11
N GLU A 240 13.44 -3.71 -2.85
CA GLU A 240 12.24 -3.15 -2.21
C GLU A 240 11.83 -1.82 -2.86
N THR A 241 12.81 -1.01 -3.23
CA THR A 241 12.62 0.27 -3.94
C THR A 241 12.02 0.04 -5.33
N LEU A 242 12.56 -0.93 -6.09
CA LEU A 242 12.07 -1.34 -7.41
C LEU A 242 10.62 -1.83 -7.33
N SER A 243 10.31 -2.63 -6.31
CA SER A 243 8.94 -3.08 -6.05
C SER A 243 8.01 -1.89 -5.76
N GLY A 244 8.48 -0.91 -4.99
CA GLY A 244 7.73 0.31 -4.69
C GLY A 244 7.47 1.19 -5.92
N ILE A 245 8.49 1.40 -6.77
CA ILE A 245 8.35 2.13 -8.04
C ILE A 245 7.32 1.44 -8.95
N ALA A 246 7.42 0.12 -9.09
CA ALA A 246 6.49 -0.65 -9.89
C ALA A 246 5.03 -0.55 -9.38
N ARG A 247 4.82 -0.61 -8.07
CA ARG A 247 3.48 -0.49 -7.45
C ARG A 247 2.89 0.92 -7.50
N ALA A 248 3.72 1.95 -7.67
CA ALA A 248 3.24 3.31 -7.87
C ALA A 248 2.51 3.48 -9.22
N ALA A 249 2.80 2.62 -10.19
CA ALA A 249 2.19 2.63 -11.52
C ALA A 249 0.79 2.00 -11.52
N LYS A 250 -0.24 2.83 -11.30
CA LYS A 250 -1.64 2.38 -11.16
C LYS A 250 -2.48 2.43 -12.44
N THR A 251 -2.00 3.07 -13.51
CA THR A 251 -2.70 3.16 -14.80
C THR A 251 -1.88 2.51 -15.91
N PRO A 252 -2.48 2.09 -17.03
CA PRO A 252 -1.75 1.56 -18.18
C PRO A 252 -0.66 2.51 -18.70
N GLU A 253 -0.92 3.82 -18.71
CA GLU A 253 0.04 4.85 -19.13
C GLU A 253 1.20 4.92 -18.14
N ALA A 254 0.91 4.94 -16.84
CA ALA A 254 1.92 4.94 -15.80
C ALA A 254 2.78 3.66 -15.83
N ARG A 255 2.17 2.47 -16.07
CA ARG A 255 2.91 1.21 -16.20
C ARG A 255 3.83 1.23 -17.41
N THR A 256 3.38 1.78 -18.53
CA THR A 256 4.20 1.94 -19.74
C THR A 256 5.39 2.85 -19.50
N ALA A 257 5.17 4.00 -18.85
CA ALA A 257 6.23 4.93 -18.48
C ALA A 257 7.23 4.30 -17.51
N THR A 258 6.75 3.61 -16.47
CA THR A 258 7.59 2.91 -15.49
C THR A 258 8.38 1.77 -16.10
N PHE A 259 7.79 1.01 -17.02
CA PHE A 259 8.46 -0.09 -17.69
C PHE A 259 9.56 0.40 -18.64
N THR A 260 9.32 1.52 -19.34
CA THR A 260 10.35 2.20 -20.14
C THR A 260 11.50 2.69 -19.27
N ALA A 261 11.20 3.35 -18.16
CA ALA A 261 12.21 3.83 -17.22
C ALA A 261 12.99 2.68 -16.55
N LEU A 262 12.34 1.53 -16.31
CA LEU A 262 12.99 0.32 -15.82
C LEU A 262 14.04 -0.18 -16.81
N ARG A 263 13.72 -0.25 -18.12
CA ARG A 263 14.69 -0.68 -19.15
C ARG A 263 15.91 0.24 -19.19
N GLU A 264 15.69 1.55 -19.12
CA GLU A 264 16.76 2.55 -19.03
C GLU A 264 17.63 2.32 -17.78
N TYR A 265 17.02 2.10 -16.62
CA TYR A 265 17.73 1.79 -15.39
C TYR A 265 18.54 0.49 -15.47
N LEU A 266 17.95 -0.59 -15.98
CA LEU A 266 18.62 -1.88 -16.12
C LEU A 266 19.85 -1.81 -17.03
N ALA A 267 19.83 -0.94 -18.05
CA ALA A 267 20.97 -0.70 -18.92
C ALA A 267 22.18 -0.07 -18.19
N THR A 268 21.95 0.56 -17.02
CA THR A 268 23.03 1.12 -16.19
C THR A 268 23.69 0.09 -15.26
N ILE A 269 23.07 -1.08 -15.07
CA ILE A 269 23.58 -2.13 -14.17
C ILE A 269 24.54 -3.03 -14.94
N ASN A 270 25.83 -2.98 -14.63
CA ASN A 270 26.83 -3.81 -15.30
C ASN A 270 26.79 -5.29 -14.87
N ASP A 271 26.54 -5.56 -13.58
CA ASP A 271 26.47 -6.92 -13.05
C ASP A 271 25.22 -7.66 -13.59
N GLU A 272 25.44 -8.77 -14.30
CA GLU A 272 24.37 -9.47 -15.01
C GLU A 272 23.33 -10.08 -14.05
N GLU A 273 23.79 -10.64 -12.93
CA GLU A 273 22.90 -11.29 -11.97
C GLU A 273 22.09 -10.25 -11.18
N ALA A 274 22.68 -9.12 -10.80
CA ALA A 274 21.95 -8.00 -10.23
C ALA A 274 20.94 -7.42 -11.23
N ARG A 275 21.31 -7.33 -12.52
CA ARG A 275 20.39 -6.86 -13.57
C ARG A 275 19.20 -7.80 -13.73
N LYS A 276 19.41 -9.12 -13.76
CA LYS A 276 18.33 -10.13 -13.82
C LYS A 276 17.42 -10.05 -12.60
N ARG A 277 17.99 -9.97 -11.39
CA ARG A 277 17.21 -9.81 -10.15
C ARG A 277 16.35 -8.55 -10.18
N ALA A 278 16.94 -7.40 -10.51
CA ALA A 278 16.23 -6.14 -10.61
C ALA A 278 15.09 -6.19 -11.65
N ALA A 279 15.36 -6.77 -12.82
CA ALA A 279 14.38 -6.93 -13.89
C ALA A 279 13.18 -7.79 -13.44
N GLY A 280 13.45 -8.94 -12.83
CA GLY A 280 12.42 -9.84 -12.33
C GLY A 280 11.58 -9.19 -11.22
N THR A 281 12.21 -8.58 -10.22
CA THR A 281 11.52 -7.94 -9.10
C THR A 281 10.57 -6.83 -9.56
N ALA A 282 11.04 -5.91 -10.40
CA ALA A 282 10.21 -4.82 -10.89
C ALA A 282 9.07 -5.32 -11.79
N SER A 283 9.35 -6.25 -12.70
CA SER A 283 8.37 -6.78 -13.66
C SER A 283 7.23 -7.54 -12.97
N VAL A 284 7.55 -8.42 -12.01
CA VAL A 284 6.54 -9.12 -11.20
C VAL A 284 5.64 -8.12 -10.47
N ASN A 285 6.19 -7.02 -9.95
CA ASN A 285 5.38 -6.03 -9.25
C ASN A 285 4.54 -5.15 -10.18
N LEU A 286 4.98 -4.92 -11.42
CA LEU A 286 4.13 -4.26 -12.44
C LEU A 286 2.90 -5.11 -12.77
N GLY A 287 3.05 -6.44 -12.78
CA GLY A 287 1.95 -7.38 -12.98
C GLY A 287 0.95 -7.45 -11.82
N SER A 288 1.37 -7.12 -10.60
CA SER A 288 0.57 -7.32 -9.38
C SER A 288 -0.77 -6.58 -9.35
N GLY A 289 -0.87 -5.43 -10.02
CA GLY A 289 -2.10 -4.64 -10.11
C GLY A 289 -3.00 -4.98 -11.29
N LEU A 290 -2.55 -5.78 -12.26
CA LEU A 290 -3.25 -5.98 -13.53
C LEU A 290 -4.62 -6.64 -13.35
N ALA A 291 -4.72 -7.64 -12.48
CA ALA A 291 -6.00 -8.30 -12.23
C ALA A 291 -7.06 -7.35 -11.65
N ALA A 292 -6.65 -6.28 -10.94
CA ALA A 292 -7.57 -5.29 -10.38
C ALA A 292 -8.14 -4.33 -11.44
N ASP A 293 -7.46 -4.15 -12.58
CA ASP A 293 -7.94 -3.33 -13.70
C ASP A 293 -9.02 -4.04 -14.54
N GLY A 294 -9.22 -5.35 -14.31
CA GLY A 294 -10.07 -6.22 -15.11
C GLY A 294 -9.34 -6.82 -16.32
N PHE A 295 -9.79 -8.02 -16.73
CA PHE A 295 -9.13 -8.81 -17.77
C PHE A 295 -8.91 -8.03 -19.08
N GLU A 296 -9.93 -7.35 -19.60
CA GLU A 296 -9.85 -6.65 -20.90
C GLU A 296 -8.82 -5.52 -20.91
N SER A 297 -8.80 -4.70 -19.86
CA SER A 297 -7.87 -3.58 -19.75
C SER A 297 -6.43 -4.08 -19.64
N ALA A 298 -6.24 -5.12 -18.82
CA ALA A 298 -4.93 -5.68 -18.55
C ALA A 298 -4.35 -6.42 -19.77
N THR A 299 -5.11 -7.27 -20.45
CA THR A 299 -4.63 -7.99 -21.64
C THR A 299 -4.37 -7.04 -22.80
N LYS A 300 -5.19 -5.99 -22.97
CA LYS A 300 -4.91 -4.92 -23.95
C LYS A 300 -3.56 -4.25 -23.69
N TRP A 301 -3.22 -3.96 -22.44
CA TRP A 301 -1.92 -3.40 -22.10
C TRP A 301 -0.79 -4.40 -22.34
N LEU A 302 -0.96 -5.67 -21.94
CA LEU A 302 0.03 -6.73 -22.15
C LEU A 302 0.31 -6.98 -23.65
N ASP A 303 -0.73 -6.94 -24.49
CA ASP A 303 -0.62 -7.18 -25.94
C ASP A 303 -0.07 -5.96 -26.71
N SER A 304 -0.23 -4.75 -26.18
CA SER A 304 0.27 -3.51 -26.82
C SER A 304 1.64 -3.07 -26.32
N SER A 305 2.12 -3.64 -25.22
CA SER A 305 3.45 -3.37 -24.71
C SER A 305 4.45 -4.17 -25.53
N ASP A 306 5.42 -3.52 -26.17
CA ASP A 306 6.52 -4.14 -26.92
C ASP A 306 7.46 -4.93 -25.97
N MET A 307 6.94 -5.96 -25.31
CA MET A 307 7.62 -6.81 -24.34
C MET A 307 8.33 -7.95 -25.04
N THR A 308 9.54 -8.25 -24.57
CA THR A 308 10.20 -9.52 -24.89
C THR A 308 9.47 -10.69 -24.20
N PRO A 309 9.61 -11.93 -24.69
CA PRO A 309 8.98 -13.09 -24.05
C PRO A 309 9.35 -13.25 -22.56
N ALA A 310 10.59 -12.92 -22.17
CA ALA A 310 11.06 -13.00 -20.79
C ALA A 310 10.44 -11.93 -19.88
N GLU A 311 10.24 -10.72 -20.42
CA GLU A 311 9.54 -9.65 -19.71
C GLU A 311 8.06 -10.00 -19.53
N LEU A 312 7.42 -10.51 -20.58
CA LEU A 312 6.04 -10.96 -20.53
C LEU A 312 5.84 -12.05 -19.46
N GLU A 313 6.70 -13.07 -19.46
CA GLU A 313 6.73 -14.10 -18.42
C GLU A 313 6.83 -13.50 -17.01
N SER A 314 7.76 -12.55 -16.81
CA SER A 314 7.99 -11.94 -15.50
C SER A 314 6.80 -11.11 -15.02
N VAL A 315 6.17 -10.35 -15.92
CA VAL A 315 4.97 -9.56 -15.61
C VAL A 315 3.78 -10.46 -15.32
N VAL A 316 3.58 -11.52 -16.11
CA VAL A 316 2.49 -12.48 -15.94
C VAL A 316 2.61 -13.24 -14.61
N ASN A 317 3.83 -13.58 -14.19
CA ASN A 317 4.10 -14.16 -12.86
C ASN A 317 3.67 -13.24 -11.70
N GLY A 318 3.52 -11.95 -11.95
CA GLY A 318 2.97 -10.97 -11.01
C GLY A 318 1.47 -11.01 -10.84
N ILE A 319 0.73 -11.58 -11.79
CA ILE A 319 -0.74 -11.57 -11.79
C ILE A 319 -1.23 -12.51 -10.68
N SER A 320 -1.67 -11.92 -9.57
CA SER A 320 -2.16 -12.69 -8.42
C SER A 320 -3.68 -12.90 -8.48
N GLY A 321 -4.12 -14.10 -8.09
CA GLY A 321 -5.52 -14.53 -8.16
C GLY A 321 -6.49 -13.82 -7.20
N GLY A 322 -5.97 -13.12 -6.17
CA GLY A 322 -6.79 -12.43 -5.17
C GLY A 322 -7.77 -11.39 -5.74
N ALA A 323 -7.42 -10.77 -6.87
CA ALA A 323 -8.27 -9.82 -7.59
C ALA A 323 -9.03 -10.44 -8.80
N ALA A 324 -8.67 -11.66 -9.23
CA ALA A 324 -9.17 -12.31 -10.45
C ALA A 324 -10.33 -13.30 -10.22
N LYS A 325 -11.16 -13.11 -9.20
CA LYS A 325 -12.10 -14.15 -8.70
C LYS A 325 -13.03 -14.73 -9.77
N ALA A 326 -13.63 -13.89 -10.61
CA ALA A 326 -14.55 -14.33 -11.68
C ALA A 326 -13.83 -14.62 -13.01
N GLU A 327 -12.59 -14.14 -13.17
CA GLU A 327 -11.89 -14.12 -14.46
C GLU A 327 -10.69 -15.08 -14.49
N THR A 328 -10.42 -15.82 -13.41
CA THR A 328 -9.24 -16.70 -13.32
C THR A 328 -9.18 -17.68 -14.49
N GLY A 329 -10.30 -18.26 -14.91
CA GLY A 329 -10.35 -19.14 -16.08
C GLY A 329 -9.93 -18.45 -17.39
N ARG A 330 -10.29 -17.17 -17.55
CA ARG A 330 -9.89 -16.35 -18.71
C ARG A 330 -8.39 -16.07 -18.67
N TRP A 331 -7.85 -15.73 -17.51
CA TRP A 331 -6.42 -15.53 -17.29
C TRP A 331 -5.62 -16.79 -17.58
N VAL A 332 -6.04 -17.96 -17.09
CA VAL A 332 -5.38 -19.23 -17.40
C VAL A 332 -5.39 -19.50 -18.91
N GLY A 333 -6.52 -19.28 -19.60
CA GLY A 333 -6.61 -19.43 -21.05
C GLY A 333 -5.64 -18.51 -21.80
N TRP A 334 -5.66 -17.22 -21.48
CA TRP A 334 -4.78 -16.22 -22.11
C TRP A 334 -3.30 -16.53 -21.85
N ILE A 335 -2.92 -16.88 -20.61
CA ILE A 335 -1.53 -17.22 -20.26
C ILE A 335 -1.06 -18.46 -21.04
N SER A 336 -1.93 -19.46 -21.18
CA SER A 336 -1.63 -20.68 -21.93
C SER A 336 -1.47 -20.45 -23.43
N GLU A 337 -2.16 -19.44 -23.97
CA GLU A 337 -2.04 -19.03 -25.37
C GLU A 337 -0.75 -18.25 -25.62
N LYS A 338 -0.37 -17.37 -24.68
CA LYS A 338 0.73 -16.41 -24.88
C LYS A 338 2.10 -16.93 -24.44
N LEU A 339 2.15 -17.87 -23.50
CA LEU A 339 3.40 -18.40 -22.96
C LEU A 339 3.57 -19.89 -23.26
N PRO A 340 4.80 -20.36 -23.52
CA PRO A 340 5.11 -21.79 -23.55
C PRO A 340 4.71 -22.49 -22.25
N ALA A 341 4.37 -23.77 -22.32
CA ALA A 341 3.83 -24.53 -21.19
C ALA A 341 4.73 -24.50 -19.94
N ASP A 342 6.05 -24.60 -20.11
CA ASP A 342 7.03 -24.53 -19.02
C ASP A 342 7.08 -23.16 -18.34
N LYS A 343 6.76 -22.08 -19.07
CA LYS A 343 6.73 -20.70 -18.58
C LYS A 343 5.38 -20.34 -17.96
N ALA A 344 4.31 -20.90 -18.49
CA ALA A 344 2.95 -20.71 -17.99
C ALA A 344 2.68 -21.45 -16.66
N ASP A 345 3.40 -22.55 -16.40
CA ASP A 345 3.14 -23.49 -15.29
C ASP A 345 2.99 -22.79 -13.92
N ASN A 346 3.98 -21.98 -13.55
CA ASN A 346 3.99 -21.32 -12.23
C ASN A 346 2.83 -20.33 -12.07
N SER A 347 2.55 -19.52 -13.09
CA SER A 347 1.46 -18.55 -13.07
C SER A 347 0.09 -19.24 -13.00
N ILE A 348 -0.14 -20.27 -13.82
CA ILE A 348 -1.40 -21.03 -13.82
C ILE A 348 -1.60 -21.72 -12.47
N ARG A 349 -0.58 -22.39 -11.94
CA ARG A 349 -0.64 -23.04 -10.62
C ARG A 349 -1.00 -22.02 -9.54
N ASP A 350 -0.38 -20.85 -9.55
CA ASP A 350 -0.60 -19.85 -8.51
C ASP A 350 -2.01 -19.25 -8.57
N LEU A 351 -2.53 -19.01 -9.77
CA LEU A 351 -3.91 -18.60 -10.01
C LEU A 351 -4.92 -19.65 -9.54
N VAL A 352 -4.76 -20.90 -9.97
CA VAL A 352 -5.69 -22.00 -9.64
C VAL A 352 -5.65 -22.32 -8.15
N ARG A 353 -4.46 -22.32 -7.52
CA ARG A 353 -4.33 -22.49 -6.05
C ARG A 353 -5.11 -21.43 -5.28
N GLN A 354 -5.01 -20.16 -5.69
CA GLN A 354 -5.73 -19.07 -5.03
C GLN A 354 -7.24 -19.17 -5.25
N TRP A 355 -7.67 -19.47 -6.49
CA TRP A 355 -9.09 -19.68 -6.78
C TRP A 355 -9.66 -20.83 -5.97
N THR A 356 -8.96 -21.97 -5.92
CA THR A 356 -9.40 -23.16 -5.18
C THR A 356 -9.51 -22.91 -3.67
N ARG A 357 -8.59 -22.15 -3.08
CA ARG A 357 -8.67 -21.76 -1.66
C ARG A 357 -9.89 -20.89 -1.33
N ASN A 358 -10.33 -20.10 -2.31
CA ASN A 358 -11.46 -19.18 -2.14
C ASN A 358 -12.80 -19.86 -2.46
N ASP A 359 -12.85 -20.64 -3.53
CA ASP A 359 -14.05 -21.30 -4.05
C ASP A 359 -13.64 -22.55 -4.86
N TYR A 360 -13.42 -23.66 -4.16
CA TYR A 360 -13.04 -24.93 -4.79
C TYR A 360 -14.17 -25.51 -5.67
N GLN A 361 -15.44 -25.22 -5.37
CA GLN A 361 -16.56 -25.74 -6.17
C GLN A 361 -16.60 -25.09 -7.56
N ALA A 362 -16.45 -23.76 -7.62
CA ALA A 362 -16.36 -23.04 -8.89
C ALA A 362 -15.09 -23.44 -9.67
N ALA A 363 -13.95 -23.53 -8.98
CA ALA A 363 -12.69 -23.95 -9.61
C ALA A 363 -12.77 -25.38 -10.19
N GLY A 364 -13.35 -26.33 -9.46
CA GLY A 364 -13.55 -27.70 -9.92
C GLY A 364 -14.53 -27.81 -11.09
N THR A 365 -15.61 -27.03 -11.06
CA THR A 365 -16.57 -26.94 -12.18
C THR A 365 -15.89 -26.42 -13.44
N TRP A 366 -15.13 -25.33 -13.32
CA TRP A 366 -14.37 -24.78 -14.45
C TRP A 366 -13.33 -25.76 -14.97
N LEU A 367 -12.60 -26.45 -14.09
CA LEU A 367 -11.57 -27.43 -14.46
C LEU A 367 -12.13 -28.56 -15.35
N GLY A 368 -13.38 -28.96 -15.13
CA GLY A 368 -14.10 -29.93 -15.96
C GLY A 368 -14.40 -29.44 -17.38
N THR A 369 -14.37 -28.13 -17.63
CA THR A 369 -14.61 -27.53 -18.96
C THR A 369 -13.33 -27.28 -19.76
N MET A 370 -12.15 -27.43 -19.14
CA MET A 370 -10.88 -27.20 -19.82
C MET A 370 -10.60 -28.27 -20.90
N PRO A 371 -10.10 -27.87 -22.08
CA PRO A 371 -9.59 -28.82 -23.07
C PRO A 371 -8.35 -29.54 -22.55
N GLU A 372 -8.13 -30.77 -23.02
CA GLU A 372 -6.93 -31.54 -22.67
C GLU A 372 -5.64 -30.82 -23.09
N GLY A 373 -4.61 -30.87 -22.25
CA GLY A 373 -3.31 -30.27 -22.54
C GLY A 373 -2.53 -29.83 -21.29
N PRO A 374 -1.34 -29.23 -21.48
CA PRO A 374 -0.44 -28.87 -20.37
C PRO A 374 -1.07 -27.91 -19.35
N ALA A 375 -1.88 -26.95 -19.81
CA ALA A 375 -2.60 -26.01 -18.95
C ALA A 375 -3.60 -26.74 -18.03
N LYS A 376 -4.37 -27.69 -18.57
CA LYS A 376 -5.29 -28.51 -17.78
C LYS A 376 -4.53 -29.37 -16.78
N ASN A 377 -3.43 -30.02 -17.19
CA ASN A 377 -2.61 -30.82 -16.29
C ASN A 377 -2.09 -30.00 -15.11
N THR A 378 -1.59 -28.79 -15.39
CA THR A 378 -1.12 -27.84 -14.36
C THR A 378 -2.25 -27.45 -13.40
N SER A 379 -3.43 -27.12 -13.94
CA SER A 379 -4.61 -26.77 -13.16
C SER A 379 -5.12 -27.94 -12.31
N VAL A 380 -5.20 -29.15 -12.86
CA VAL A 380 -5.60 -30.38 -12.15
C VAL A 380 -4.67 -30.65 -10.98
N ARG A 381 -3.35 -30.63 -11.22
CA ARG A 381 -2.34 -30.81 -10.17
C ARG A 381 -2.53 -29.76 -9.06
N SER A 382 -2.60 -28.48 -9.43
CA SER A 382 -2.77 -27.40 -8.47
C SER A 382 -4.06 -27.51 -7.66
N TYR A 383 -5.16 -27.86 -8.32
CA TYR A 383 -6.47 -28.02 -7.69
C TYR A 383 -6.46 -29.19 -6.70
N ALA A 384 -6.03 -30.37 -7.16
CA ALA A 384 -5.95 -31.59 -6.35
C ALA A 384 -5.07 -31.40 -5.11
N GLU A 385 -3.86 -30.84 -5.27
CA GLU A 385 -2.97 -30.55 -4.14
C GLU A 385 -3.54 -29.52 -3.16
N THR A 386 -4.38 -28.60 -3.62
CA THR A 386 -4.99 -27.57 -2.76
C THR A 386 -6.14 -28.14 -1.94
N ILE A 387 -7.00 -28.96 -2.55
CA ILE A 387 -8.15 -29.55 -1.85
C ILE A 387 -7.76 -30.76 -0.98
N SER A 388 -6.59 -31.37 -1.19
CA SER A 388 -6.19 -32.61 -0.50
C SER A 388 -6.13 -32.52 1.03
N LYS A 389 -6.06 -31.31 1.59
CA LYS A 389 -6.09 -31.08 3.05
C LYS A 389 -7.49 -31.18 3.65
N TYR A 390 -8.52 -31.12 2.80
CA TYR A 390 -9.92 -31.04 3.20
C TYR A 390 -10.75 -32.18 2.58
N GLU A 391 -10.45 -32.54 1.33
CA GLU A 391 -11.16 -33.52 0.50
C GLU A 391 -10.14 -34.46 -0.20
N PRO A 392 -9.38 -35.27 0.56
CA PRO A 392 -8.28 -36.06 0.00
C PRO A 392 -8.72 -37.13 -1.01
N GLU A 393 -9.90 -37.73 -0.83
CA GLU A 393 -10.46 -38.69 -1.79
C GLU A 393 -10.83 -38.02 -3.11
N ALA A 394 -11.47 -36.83 -3.05
CA ALA A 394 -11.75 -36.05 -4.26
C ALA A 394 -10.46 -35.58 -4.94
N ALA A 395 -9.45 -35.20 -4.15
CA ALA A 395 -8.13 -34.85 -4.67
C ALA A 395 -7.51 -36.01 -5.45
N ALA A 396 -7.59 -37.24 -4.91
CA ALA A 396 -7.10 -38.43 -5.58
C ALA A 396 -7.82 -38.70 -6.90
N GLN A 397 -9.16 -38.54 -6.92
CA GLN A 397 -9.95 -38.68 -8.15
C GLN A 397 -9.52 -37.69 -9.24
N TRP A 398 -9.21 -36.45 -8.87
CA TRP A 398 -8.64 -35.48 -9.81
C TRP A 398 -7.22 -35.86 -10.24
N ALA A 399 -6.36 -36.27 -9.31
CA ALA A 399 -4.97 -36.61 -9.62
C ALA A 399 -4.86 -37.77 -10.62
N VAL A 400 -5.75 -38.78 -10.56
CA VAL A 400 -5.71 -39.90 -11.52
C VAL A 400 -6.14 -39.51 -12.94
N THR A 401 -6.76 -38.34 -13.14
CA THR A 401 -7.05 -37.80 -14.49
C THR A 401 -5.80 -37.27 -15.19
N LEU A 402 -4.71 -37.02 -14.46
CA LEU A 402 -3.43 -36.65 -15.05
C LEU A 402 -2.87 -37.82 -15.89
N PRO A 403 -2.16 -37.52 -16.99
CA PRO A 403 -1.46 -38.54 -17.76
C PRO A 403 -0.51 -39.38 -16.88
N PRO A 404 -0.39 -40.70 -17.13
CA PRO A 404 0.58 -41.54 -16.43
C PRO A 404 2.00 -40.98 -16.52
N GLY A 405 2.68 -40.86 -15.38
CA GLY A 405 4.06 -40.40 -15.31
C GLY A 405 4.39 -39.63 -14.03
N LYS A 406 5.59 -39.04 -14.04
CA LYS A 406 6.20 -38.41 -12.85
C LYS A 406 5.32 -37.35 -12.18
N GLU A 407 4.57 -36.58 -12.96
CA GLU A 407 3.69 -35.53 -12.43
C GLU A 407 2.50 -36.09 -11.66
N ARG A 408 1.83 -37.11 -12.23
CA ARG A 408 0.74 -37.80 -11.54
C ARG A 408 1.23 -38.43 -10.24
N ASP A 409 2.35 -39.14 -10.31
CA ASP A 409 2.91 -39.84 -9.15
C ASP A 409 3.32 -38.83 -8.07
N ARG A 410 3.90 -37.68 -8.45
CA ARG A 410 4.21 -36.58 -7.54
C ARG A 410 2.95 -35.99 -6.91
N THR A 411 1.88 -35.80 -7.68
CA THR A 411 0.60 -35.26 -7.20
C THR A 411 -0.02 -36.21 -6.17
N LEU A 412 -0.07 -37.51 -6.47
CA LEU A 412 -0.56 -38.54 -5.54
C LEU A 412 0.28 -38.57 -4.25
N ARG A 413 1.62 -38.49 -4.35
CA ARG A 413 2.49 -38.35 -3.17
C ARG A 413 2.15 -37.11 -2.36
N ASN A 414 1.99 -35.95 -2.99
CA ASN A 414 1.65 -34.71 -2.30
C ASN A 414 0.28 -34.81 -1.60
N ILE A 415 -0.70 -35.47 -2.20
CA ILE A 415 -2.00 -35.76 -1.58
C ILE A 415 -1.82 -36.60 -0.31
N TYR A 416 -1.06 -37.70 -0.35
CA TYR A 416 -0.76 -38.50 0.84
C TYR A 416 -0.05 -37.71 1.96
N HIS A 417 0.87 -36.82 1.60
CA HIS A 417 1.56 -35.97 2.57
C HIS A 417 0.62 -34.94 3.20
N ASN A 418 -0.34 -34.42 2.44
CA ASN A 418 -1.33 -33.46 2.89
C ASN A 418 -2.57 -34.11 3.54
N TRP A 419 -2.71 -35.43 3.43
CA TRP A 419 -3.85 -36.18 3.96
C TRP A 419 -3.97 -35.93 5.47
N PRO A 420 -5.15 -35.53 5.98
CA PRO A 420 -5.38 -35.39 7.41
C PRO A 420 -5.03 -36.68 8.17
N LYS A 421 -4.37 -36.58 9.32
CA LYS A 421 -3.96 -37.74 10.13
C LYS A 421 -4.30 -37.51 11.61
N LYS A 422 -5.45 -36.89 11.85
CA LYS A 422 -5.87 -36.43 13.19
C LYS A 422 -6.40 -37.58 14.04
N ASP A 423 -7.06 -38.55 13.41
CA ASP A 423 -7.56 -39.75 14.08
C ASP A 423 -7.08 -41.05 13.40
N GLU A 424 -7.35 -42.19 14.03
CA GLU A 424 -6.92 -43.50 13.54
C GLU A 424 -7.62 -43.91 12.24
N ALA A 425 -8.84 -43.44 11.98
CA ALA A 425 -9.55 -43.73 10.73
C ALA A 425 -8.92 -42.96 9.57
N GLU A 426 -8.63 -41.67 9.76
CA GLU A 426 -7.92 -40.82 8.80
C GLU A 426 -6.51 -41.36 8.50
N LYS A 427 -5.78 -41.81 9.51
CA LYS A 427 -4.47 -42.48 9.32
C LYS A 427 -4.59 -43.76 8.52
N ALA A 428 -5.54 -44.62 8.85
CA ALA A 428 -5.77 -45.88 8.14
C ALA A 428 -6.14 -45.61 6.66
N ALA A 429 -6.97 -44.61 6.40
CA ALA A 429 -7.32 -44.17 5.04
C ALA A 429 -6.09 -43.68 4.26
N ALA A 430 -5.24 -42.86 4.90
CA ALA A 430 -4.00 -42.39 4.29
C ALA A 430 -3.04 -43.54 3.96
N GLU A 431 -2.87 -44.52 4.85
CA GLU A 431 -2.01 -45.69 4.60
C GLU A 431 -2.60 -46.62 3.53
N ALA A 432 -3.91 -46.81 3.50
CA ALA A 432 -4.57 -47.54 2.42
C ALA A 432 -4.35 -46.85 1.07
N PHE A 433 -4.48 -45.53 1.01
CA PHE A 433 -4.18 -44.73 -0.17
C PHE A 433 -2.71 -44.86 -0.60
N LYS A 434 -1.78 -44.79 0.37
CA LYS A 434 -0.34 -45.01 0.13
C LYS A 434 -0.09 -46.36 -0.57
N ALA A 435 -0.65 -47.43 -0.01
CA ALA A 435 -0.50 -48.79 -0.53
C ALA A 435 -1.15 -48.95 -1.92
N GLN A 436 -2.36 -48.42 -2.11
CA GLN A 436 -3.10 -48.50 -3.37
C GLN A 436 -2.35 -47.85 -4.54
N HIS A 437 -1.69 -46.72 -4.29
CA HIS A 437 -1.01 -45.94 -5.32
C HIS A 437 0.50 -46.16 -5.39
N GLY A 438 1.04 -47.12 -4.63
CA GLY A 438 2.48 -47.44 -4.65
C GLY A 438 3.35 -46.25 -4.26
N ILE A 439 2.91 -45.45 -3.28
CA ILE A 439 3.67 -44.32 -2.78
C ILE A 439 4.73 -44.86 -1.81
N GLU A 440 6.01 -44.61 -2.10
CA GLU A 440 7.13 -45.00 -1.24
C GLU A 440 7.23 -44.13 0.02
#